data_AF-A0A136MCI5-F1
#
_entry.id   AF-A0A136MCI5-F1
#
_cell.length_a   1.000
_cell.length_b   1.000
_cell.length_c   1.000
_cell.angle_alpha   90.00
_cell.angle_beta   90.00
_cell.angle_gamma   90.00
#
_symmetry.space_group_name_H-M   'P 1'
#
loop_
_entity.id
_entity.type
_entity.pdbx_description
1 polymer ?
#
loop_
_entity_poly.entity_id
_entity_poly.type
_entity_poly.pdbx_seq_one_letter_code
_entity_poly.pdbx_strand_id
1 'polypeptide(L)'
;MLTDTKNAEFKDKIYYELGEFDRKQGNLKEAIESYSLAAHAGTNKRIQGSAYLRIGQLQFDSLKKYSLAKLYYDSAIGALPKDFENYEAIKKRQEVLGEFAKYTEAITWNDSLLAMAEMDTALLRKQIDSVLASRAKAVTVTKKKKRRNYSSGSTSSGTSAFFNQETSAGVAWYFGNPSAVALGQTEFKRVWGSIPLEDNWRRSNKTTVLQETNTIVTNVPQPDKPGVEPVAQTQKVDEAGKLISQIPRTAEDKAKALAQIEEGYFKLGDLFYFQLSEKDNASESYTKLLTRFPQSEYVPEVLYKLYLISKDIDPAKAEVYANELKNNHPRSTFTRILINPDYLRETSVAAEKQKLIYGEAYSYFQANNLRAAQDKLKLAQQEGETTFTPQLDLLQILITGKTEDVTRYQFELGEYIKKYPDAALKPYAEQLLAASKTLLDKLERAKGIQFIKSMEGPHNFVVVYSTSDKITNPVSSAIEKFNAAQFKDLKLNTTNIIFNEEKTITIVSELPSQAAALSYFDKFLAQIAPGKPFSNYKFYSFVITKDNFQIFYRTKALG
;
A
#
# COMPACT_ATOMS: atom_id res chain seq x y z
N MET A 1 -2.02 -19.00 -48.73
CA MET A 1 -2.07 -19.74 -47.44
C MET A 1 -3.49 -19.80 -46.87
N LEU A 2 -4.17 -18.68 -46.60
CA LEU A 2 -5.52 -18.64 -46.00
C LEU A 2 -6.69 -19.14 -46.89
N THR A 3 -6.44 -19.32 -48.19
CA THR A 3 -7.41 -19.81 -49.19
C THR A 3 -7.52 -21.34 -49.28
N ASP A 4 -6.60 -22.07 -48.67
CA ASP A 4 -6.63 -23.54 -48.63
C ASP A 4 -7.62 -24.01 -47.55
N THR A 5 -8.50 -24.96 -47.91
CA THR A 5 -9.49 -25.54 -46.99
C THR A 5 -8.85 -26.30 -45.84
N LYS A 6 -7.65 -26.87 -46.03
CA LYS A 6 -6.88 -27.56 -44.98
C LYS A 6 -6.37 -26.63 -43.88
N ASN A 7 -6.29 -25.33 -44.15
CA ASN A 7 -5.84 -24.33 -43.18
C ASN A 7 -6.98 -23.69 -42.38
N ALA A 8 -8.24 -24.12 -42.58
CA ALA A 8 -9.40 -23.57 -41.88
C ALA A 8 -9.26 -23.60 -40.34
N GLU A 9 -8.71 -24.69 -39.80
CA GLU A 9 -8.53 -24.92 -38.36
C GLU A 9 -7.39 -24.10 -37.72
N PHE A 10 -6.60 -23.39 -38.53
CA PHE A 10 -5.46 -22.57 -38.07
C PHE A 10 -5.65 -21.07 -38.33
N LYS A 11 -6.79 -20.65 -38.90
CA LYS A 11 -7.05 -19.24 -39.25
C LYS A 11 -7.04 -18.33 -38.02
N ASP A 12 -7.57 -18.80 -36.90
CA ASP A 12 -7.55 -18.08 -35.63
C ASP A 12 -6.12 -17.80 -35.14
N LYS A 13 -5.23 -18.80 -35.17
CA LYS A 13 -3.79 -18.64 -34.86
C LYS A 13 -3.09 -17.68 -35.82
N ILE A 14 -3.30 -17.84 -37.13
CA ILE A 14 -2.62 -17.00 -38.13
C ILE A 14 -2.99 -15.53 -37.97
N TYR A 15 -4.27 -15.21 -37.75
CA TYR A 15 -4.70 -13.84 -37.50
C TYR A 15 -4.25 -13.32 -36.13
N TYR A 16 -4.14 -14.17 -35.12
CA TYR A 16 -3.64 -13.77 -33.80
C TYR A 16 -2.15 -13.38 -33.85
N GLU A 17 -1.31 -14.19 -34.50
CA GLU A 17 0.11 -13.88 -34.69
C GLU A 17 0.34 -12.65 -35.60
N LEU A 18 -0.53 -12.45 -36.60
CA LEU A 18 -0.52 -11.21 -37.39
C LEU A 18 -0.83 -9.99 -36.52
N GLY A 19 -1.81 -10.09 -35.61
CA GLY A 19 -2.10 -9.04 -34.64
C GLY A 19 -0.93 -8.75 -33.69
N GLU A 20 -0.22 -9.78 -33.21
CA GLU A 20 1.01 -9.60 -32.42
C GLU A 20 2.15 -8.96 -33.23
N PHE A 21 2.27 -9.27 -34.51
CA PHE A 21 3.24 -8.63 -35.41
C PHE A 21 2.92 -7.14 -35.59
N ASP A 22 1.70 -6.81 -36.02
CA ASP A 22 1.25 -5.43 -36.24
C ASP A 22 1.37 -4.59 -34.95
N ARG A 23 0.99 -5.17 -33.81
CA ARG A 23 1.13 -4.53 -32.49
C ARG A 23 2.58 -4.19 -32.15
N LYS A 24 3.53 -5.09 -32.46
CA LYS A 24 4.97 -4.85 -32.23
C LYS A 24 5.55 -3.79 -33.16
N GLN A 25 4.97 -3.58 -34.35
CA GLN A 25 5.33 -2.50 -35.27
C GLN A 25 4.66 -1.15 -34.90
N GLY A 26 3.75 -1.12 -33.92
CA GLY A 26 2.97 0.07 -33.56
C GLY A 26 1.74 0.31 -34.45
N ASN A 27 1.42 -0.62 -35.36
CA ASN A 27 0.26 -0.55 -36.26
C ASN A 27 -1.01 -0.95 -35.50
N LEU A 28 -1.46 -0.09 -34.57
CA LEU A 28 -2.50 -0.44 -33.60
C LEU A 28 -3.86 -0.76 -34.25
N LYS A 29 -4.20 -0.11 -35.36
CA LYS A 29 -5.49 -0.32 -36.05
C LYS A 29 -5.52 -1.69 -36.71
N GLU A 30 -4.47 -1.99 -37.47
CA GLU A 30 -4.24 -3.23 -38.19
C GLU A 30 -4.16 -4.40 -37.19
N ALA A 31 -3.48 -4.21 -36.05
CA ALA A 31 -3.46 -5.16 -34.95
C ALA A 31 -4.87 -5.46 -34.41
N ILE A 32 -5.69 -4.43 -34.15
CA ILE A 32 -7.07 -4.59 -33.66
C ILE A 32 -7.94 -5.32 -34.70
N GLU A 33 -7.79 -5.02 -35.98
CA GLU A 33 -8.48 -5.72 -37.08
C GLU A 33 -8.06 -7.20 -37.13
N SER A 34 -6.76 -7.48 -37.11
CA SER A 34 -6.20 -8.85 -37.09
C SER A 34 -6.66 -9.65 -35.86
N TYR A 35 -6.63 -9.08 -34.65
CA TYR A 35 -7.18 -9.73 -33.46
C TYR A 35 -8.70 -9.94 -33.56
N SER A 36 -9.44 -8.99 -34.14
CA SER A 36 -10.90 -9.14 -34.34
C SER A 36 -11.21 -10.30 -35.28
N LEU A 37 -10.44 -10.45 -36.37
CA LEU A 37 -10.52 -11.61 -37.26
C LEU A 37 -10.18 -12.91 -36.50
N ALA A 38 -9.10 -12.93 -35.70
CA ALA A 38 -8.72 -14.08 -34.89
C ALA A 38 -9.83 -14.55 -33.94
N ALA A 39 -10.52 -13.61 -33.29
CA ALA A 39 -11.60 -13.90 -32.34
C ALA A 39 -12.85 -14.54 -32.97
N HIS A 40 -13.01 -14.42 -34.30
CA HIS A 40 -14.17 -14.94 -35.05
C HIS A 40 -13.83 -16.07 -36.04
N ALA A 41 -12.56 -16.27 -36.37
CA ALA A 41 -12.14 -17.20 -37.43
C ALA A 41 -12.10 -18.69 -37.02
N GLY A 42 -12.16 -19.00 -35.72
CA GLY A 42 -12.05 -20.38 -35.20
C GLY A 42 -12.91 -20.64 -33.97
N THR A 43 -12.90 -21.88 -33.50
CA THR A 43 -13.68 -22.34 -32.33
C THR A 43 -12.86 -22.38 -31.04
N ASN A 44 -11.55 -22.11 -31.10
CA ASN A 44 -10.65 -22.19 -29.95
C ASN A 44 -10.90 -21.06 -28.95
N LYS A 45 -11.52 -21.41 -27.82
CA LYS A 45 -11.86 -20.48 -26.73
C LYS A 45 -10.66 -19.75 -26.14
N ARG A 46 -9.49 -20.39 -26.06
CA ARG A 46 -8.26 -19.78 -25.54
C ARG A 46 -7.75 -18.68 -26.49
N ILE A 47 -7.79 -18.90 -27.81
CA ILE A 47 -7.41 -17.88 -28.80
C ILE A 47 -8.44 -16.76 -28.87
N GLN A 48 -9.74 -17.10 -28.90
CA GLN A 48 -10.82 -16.12 -28.89
C GLN A 48 -10.74 -15.17 -27.68
N GLY A 49 -10.57 -15.73 -26.48
CA GLY A 49 -10.40 -14.92 -25.26
C GLY A 49 -9.11 -14.10 -25.24
N SER A 50 -7.99 -14.64 -25.74
CA SER A 50 -6.71 -13.92 -25.84
C SER A 50 -6.79 -12.76 -26.83
N ALA A 51 -7.46 -12.94 -27.96
CA ALA A 51 -7.67 -11.90 -28.96
C ALA A 51 -8.51 -10.75 -28.40
N TYR A 52 -9.64 -11.05 -27.72
CA TYR A 52 -10.43 -10.03 -27.03
C TYR A 52 -9.62 -9.32 -25.93
N LEU A 53 -8.82 -10.05 -25.16
CA LEU A 53 -7.94 -9.45 -24.15
C LEU A 53 -6.94 -8.47 -24.78
N ARG A 54 -6.32 -8.82 -25.90
CA ARG A 54 -5.39 -7.93 -26.62
C ARG A 54 -6.06 -6.68 -27.15
N ILE A 55 -7.26 -6.80 -27.73
CA ILE A 55 -8.02 -5.61 -28.15
C ILE A 55 -8.36 -4.76 -26.91
N GLY A 56 -8.84 -5.36 -25.82
CA GLY A 56 -9.14 -4.66 -24.58
C GLY A 56 -7.95 -3.88 -24.03
N GLN A 57 -6.77 -4.49 -24.01
CA GLN A 57 -5.49 -3.86 -23.62
C GLN A 57 -5.18 -2.66 -24.53
N LEU A 58 -5.18 -2.82 -25.86
CA LEU A 58 -4.88 -1.72 -26.78
C LEU A 58 -5.90 -0.56 -26.71
N GLN A 59 -7.19 -0.88 -26.54
CA GLN A 59 -8.22 0.14 -26.35
C GLN A 59 -8.02 0.92 -25.06
N PHE A 60 -7.50 0.29 -24.00
CA PHE A 60 -7.19 0.94 -22.73
C PHE A 60 -5.83 1.68 -22.77
N ASP A 61 -4.75 0.91 -22.83
CA ASP A 61 -3.36 1.35 -22.62
C ASP A 61 -2.90 2.36 -23.68
N SER A 62 -3.34 2.18 -24.94
CA SER A 62 -2.86 2.98 -26.07
C SER A 62 -3.88 3.99 -26.60
N LEU A 63 -5.16 3.63 -26.62
CA LEU A 63 -6.21 4.46 -27.23
C LEU A 63 -7.08 5.23 -26.23
N LYS A 64 -6.95 4.97 -24.91
CA LYS A 64 -7.76 5.59 -23.83
C LYS A 64 -9.28 5.51 -24.06
N LYS A 65 -9.74 4.48 -24.77
CA LYS A 65 -11.16 4.20 -25.11
C LYS A 65 -11.77 3.24 -24.09
N TYR A 66 -11.90 3.73 -22.85
CA TYR A 66 -12.20 2.91 -21.67
C TYR A 66 -13.50 2.09 -21.76
N SER A 67 -14.62 2.67 -22.20
CA SER A 67 -15.88 1.90 -22.40
C SER A 67 -15.73 0.78 -23.43
N LEU A 68 -14.92 0.98 -24.48
CA LEU A 68 -14.67 -0.06 -25.49
C LEU A 68 -13.73 -1.13 -24.95
N ALA A 69 -12.68 -0.75 -24.19
CA ALA A 69 -11.84 -1.69 -23.47
C ALA A 69 -12.67 -2.59 -22.54
N LYS A 70 -13.57 -2.01 -21.75
CA LYS A 70 -14.49 -2.73 -20.85
C LYS A 70 -15.29 -3.81 -21.59
N LEU A 71 -15.89 -3.50 -22.74
CA LEU A 71 -16.64 -4.47 -23.56
C LEU A 71 -15.76 -5.64 -24.06
N TYR A 72 -14.50 -5.36 -24.43
CA TYR A 72 -13.56 -6.40 -24.85
C TYR A 72 -13.05 -7.24 -23.66
N TYR A 73 -12.87 -6.65 -22.48
CA TYR A 73 -12.55 -7.40 -21.25
C TYR A 73 -13.72 -8.28 -20.78
N ASP A 74 -14.96 -7.79 -20.83
CA ASP A 74 -16.17 -8.60 -20.60
C ASP A 74 -16.19 -9.82 -21.56
N SER A 75 -15.90 -9.58 -22.84
CA SER A 75 -15.86 -10.62 -23.89
C SER A 75 -14.69 -11.59 -23.72
N ALA A 76 -13.54 -11.12 -23.24
CA ALA A 76 -12.38 -11.94 -22.91
C ALA A 76 -12.70 -12.89 -21.76
N ILE A 77 -13.24 -12.38 -20.64
CA ILE A 77 -13.64 -13.18 -19.48
C ILE A 77 -14.75 -14.19 -19.84
N GLY A 78 -15.69 -13.81 -20.72
CA GLY A 78 -16.70 -14.74 -21.23
C GLY A 78 -16.19 -15.85 -22.16
N ALA A 79 -14.95 -15.75 -22.66
CA ALA A 79 -14.36 -16.71 -23.60
C ALA A 79 -13.14 -17.47 -23.04
N LEU A 80 -12.36 -16.86 -22.14
CA LEU A 80 -11.15 -17.44 -21.58
C LEU A 80 -11.45 -18.66 -20.69
N PRO A 81 -10.71 -19.77 -20.85
CA PRO A 81 -10.72 -20.87 -19.88
C PRO A 81 -10.26 -20.42 -18.48
N LYS A 82 -10.76 -21.06 -17.42
CA LYS A 82 -10.38 -20.73 -16.02
C LYS A 82 -8.93 -21.09 -15.66
N ASP A 83 -8.34 -22.04 -16.39
CA ASP A 83 -6.94 -22.43 -16.35
C ASP A 83 -6.04 -21.55 -17.25
N PHE A 84 -6.54 -20.38 -17.68
CA PHE A 84 -5.74 -19.41 -18.38
C PHE A 84 -4.79 -18.68 -17.42
N GLU A 85 -3.58 -18.39 -17.89
CA GLU A 85 -2.55 -17.73 -17.09
C GLU A 85 -3.03 -16.34 -16.65
N ASN A 86 -2.84 -16.01 -15.37
CA ASN A 86 -3.26 -14.73 -14.78
C ASN A 86 -4.76 -14.40 -14.91
N TYR A 87 -5.64 -15.41 -15.09
CA TYR A 87 -7.09 -15.22 -15.24
C TYR A 87 -7.71 -14.32 -14.15
N GLU A 88 -7.38 -14.53 -12.87
CA GLU A 88 -7.91 -13.71 -11.76
C GLU A 88 -7.45 -12.24 -11.84
N ALA A 89 -6.22 -11.97 -12.31
CA ALA A 89 -5.75 -10.60 -12.52
C ALA A 89 -6.46 -9.93 -13.71
N ILE A 90 -6.74 -10.69 -14.78
CA ILE A 90 -7.52 -10.22 -15.93
C ILE A 90 -8.97 -9.91 -15.50
N LYS A 91 -9.56 -10.77 -14.66
CA LYS A 91 -10.90 -10.59 -14.09
C LYS A 91 -10.96 -9.36 -13.18
N LYS A 92 -10.02 -9.21 -12.25
CA LYS A 92 -9.92 -8.00 -11.42
C LYS A 92 -9.79 -6.72 -12.28
N ARG A 93 -9.01 -6.78 -13.37
CA ARG A 93 -8.90 -5.65 -14.31
C ARG A 93 -10.22 -5.40 -15.04
N GLN A 94 -10.97 -6.43 -15.45
CA GLN A 94 -12.31 -6.30 -16.01
C GLN A 94 -13.30 -5.63 -15.03
N GLU A 95 -13.24 -5.99 -13.74
CA GLU A 95 -14.06 -5.38 -12.68
C GLU A 95 -13.74 -3.89 -12.51
N VAL A 96 -12.46 -3.51 -12.44
CA VAL A 96 -11.99 -2.10 -12.39
C VAL A 96 -12.46 -1.31 -13.63
N LEU A 97 -12.41 -1.92 -14.82
CA LEU A 97 -12.93 -1.30 -16.05
C LEU A 97 -14.46 -1.13 -16.03
N GLY A 98 -15.18 -2.02 -15.35
CA GLY A 98 -16.61 -1.89 -15.12
C GLY A 98 -16.95 -0.64 -14.29
N GLU A 99 -16.22 -0.42 -13.18
CA GLU A 99 -16.37 0.79 -12.38
C GLU A 99 -15.95 2.04 -13.16
N PHE A 100 -14.86 1.97 -13.92
CA PHE A 100 -14.39 3.07 -14.76
C PHE A 100 -15.44 3.49 -15.80
N ALA A 101 -16.04 2.52 -16.51
CA ALA A 101 -17.09 2.76 -17.48
C ALA A 101 -18.33 3.38 -16.82
N LYS A 102 -18.76 2.85 -15.65
CA LYS A 102 -19.88 3.41 -14.87
C LYS A 102 -19.71 4.90 -14.61
N TYR A 103 -18.57 5.36 -14.09
CA TYR A 103 -18.38 6.78 -13.77
C TYR A 103 -18.17 7.64 -15.02
N THR A 104 -17.49 7.15 -16.05
CA THR A 104 -17.31 7.89 -17.32
C THR A 104 -18.63 8.07 -18.06
N GLU A 105 -19.46 7.02 -18.11
CA GLU A 105 -20.80 7.06 -18.69
C GLU A 105 -21.73 7.96 -17.87
N ALA A 106 -21.67 7.91 -16.53
CA ALA A 106 -22.43 8.82 -15.67
C ALA A 106 -22.08 10.30 -15.90
N ILE A 107 -20.79 10.66 -16.02
CA ILE A 107 -20.37 12.04 -16.32
C ILE A 107 -20.90 12.47 -17.69
N THR A 108 -20.59 11.71 -18.75
CA THR A 108 -20.95 12.08 -20.13
C THR A 108 -22.45 12.11 -20.37
N TRP A 109 -23.20 11.22 -19.71
CA TRP A 109 -24.67 11.22 -19.73
C TRP A 109 -25.25 12.46 -19.04
N ASN A 110 -24.82 12.75 -17.81
CA ASN A 110 -25.33 13.91 -17.06
C ASN A 110 -24.90 15.23 -17.70
N ASP A 111 -23.70 15.34 -18.28
CA ASP A 111 -23.29 16.51 -19.07
C ASP A 111 -24.19 16.72 -20.29
N SER A 112 -24.52 15.64 -20.99
CA SER A 112 -25.45 15.69 -22.13
C SER A 112 -26.86 16.11 -21.70
N LEU A 113 -27.34 15.59 -20.56
CA LEU A 113 -28.64 15.94 -19.98
C LEU A 113 -28.70 17.40 -19.52
N LEU A 114 -27.65 17.91 -18.88
CA LEU A 114 -27.56 19.31 -18.46
C LEU A 114 -27.50 20.25 -19.67
N ALA A 115 -26.70 19.94 -20.68
CA ALA A 115 -26.67 20.72 -21.93
C ALA A 115 -28.04 20.72 -22.65
N MET A 116 -28.75 19.59 -22.69
CA MET A 116 -30.11 19.52 -23.23
C MET A 116 -31.14 20.26 -22.36
N ALA A 117 -30.88 20.44 -21.06
CA ALA A 117 -31.75 21.23 -20.16
C ALA A 117 -31.62 22.75 -20.35
N GLU A 118 -30.63 23.22 -21.10
CA GLU A 118 -30.44 24.62 -21.49
C GLU A 118 -31.01 24.94 -22.88
N MET A 119 -31.39 23.92 -23.66
CA MET A 119 -31.97 24.09 -24.99
C MET A 119 -33.46 24.45 -24.94
N ASP A 120 -33.92 25.19 -25.96
CA ASP A 120 -35.36 25.44 -26.16
C ASP A 120 -36.15 24.12 -26.25
N THR A 121 -37.29 24.12 -25.59
CA THR A 121 -38.09 22.91 -25.38
C THR A 121 -38.74 22.38 -26.65
N ALA A 122 -39.09 23.26 -27.60
CA ALA A 122 -39.71 22.88 -28.87
C ALA A 122 -38.66 22.44 -29.89
N LEU A 123 -37.50 23.12 -29.94
CA LEU A 123 -36.35 22.74 -30.74
C LEU A 123 -35.83 21.35 -30.34
N LEU A 124 -35.66 21.13 -29.03
CA LEU A 124 -35.22 19.84 -28.47
C LEU A 124 -36.20 18.70 -28.80
N ARG A 125 -37.52 18.93 -28.65
CA ARG A 125 -38.53 17.94 -29.03
C ARG A 125 -38.43 17.59 -30.52
N LYS A 126 -38.33 18.60 -31.40
CA LYS A 126 -38.16 18.41 -32.85
C LYS A 126 -36.89 17.61 -33.21
N GLN A 127 -35.79 17.80 -32.49
CA GLN A 127 -34.58 17.01 -32.66
C GLN A 127 -34.78 15.55 -32.23
N ILE A 128 -35.38 15.31 -31.06
CA ILE A 128 -35.68 13.96 -30.56
C ILE A 128 -36.62 13.22 -31.53
N ASP A 129 -37.72 13.86 -31.96
CA ASP A 129 -38.66 13.31 -32.94
C ASP A 129 -37.97 12.97 -34.27
N SER A 130 -37.04 13.80 -34.74
CA SER A 130 -36.25 13.54 -35.95
C SER A 130 -35.31 12.34 -35.81
N VAL A 131 -34.68 12.16 -34.64
CA VAL A 131 -33.82 11.00 -34.34
C VAL A 131 -34.63 9.71 -34.19
N LEU A 132 -35.80 9.77 -33.56
CA LEU A 132 -36.71 8.62 -33.48
C LEU A 132 -37.24 8.23 -34.87
N ALA A 133 -37.59 9.21 -35.71
CA ALA A 133 -38.02 9.00 -37.08
C ALA A 133 -36.92 8.41 -37.99
N SER A 134 -35.66 8.83 -37.82
CA SER A 134 -34.53 8.27 -38.59
C SER A 134 -34.22 6.82 -38.17
N ARG A 135 -34.27 6.51 -36.87
CA ARG A 135 -34.19 5.13 -36.34
C ARG A 135 -35.29 4.23 -36.90
N ALA A 136 -36.55 4.69 -36.90
CA ALA A 136 -37.67 3.94 -37.47
C ALA A 136 -37.51 3.67 -38.99
N LYS A 137 -36.94 4.62 -39.74
CA LYS A 137 -36.61 4.44 -41.17
C LYS A 137 -35.50 3.40 -41.37
N ALA A 138 -34.43 3.41 -40.57
CA ALA A 138 -33.35 2.41 -40.66
C ALA A 138 -33.85 0.96 -40.42
N VAL A 139 -34.73 0.77 -39.42
CA VAL A 139 -35.33 -0.54 -39.10
C VAL A 139 -36.27 -1.04 -40.21
N THR A 140 -36.97 -0.15 -40.92
CA THR A 140 -37.87 -0.55 -42.02
C THR A 140 -37.14 -0.84 -43.33
N VAL A 141 -36.05 -0.13 -43.64
CA VAL A 141 -35.20 -0.40 -44.81
C VAL A 141 -34.48 -1.76 -44.69
N THR A 142 -33.94 -2.09 -43.52
CA THR A 142 -33.31 -3.40 -43.26
C THR A 142 -34.32 -4.55 -43.35
N LYS A 143 -35.53 -4.38 -42.82
CA LYS A 143 -36.64 -5.36 -43.00
C LYS A 143 -37.03 -5.54 -44.48
N LYS A 144 -37.08 -4.47 -45.29
CA LYS A 144 -37.37 -4.57 -46.73
C LYS A 144 -36.26 -5.27 -47.52
N LYS A 145 -34.97 -4.99 -47.23
CA LYS A 145 -33.84 -5.72 -47.85
C LYS A 145 -33.90 -7.23 -47.54
N LYS A 146 -34.18 -7.63 -46.29
CA LYS A 146 -34.29 -9.06 -45.92
C LYS A 146 -35.47 -9.80 -46.57
N ARG A 147 -36.64 -9.17 -46.78
CA ARG A 147 -37.76 -9.81 -47.51
C ARG A 147 -37.43 -10.07 -48.99
N ARG A 148 -36.59 -9.25 -49.62
CA ARG A 148 -36.16 -9.43 -51.02
C ARG A 148 -35.11 -10.54 -51.21
N ASN A 149 -34.33 -10.86 -50.18
CA ASN A 149 -33.42 -12.02 -50.18
C ASN A 149 -34.11 -13.35 -49.85
N TYR A 150 -35.37 -13.36 -49.43
CA TYR A 150 -36.13 -14.59 -49.14
C TYR A 150 -36.91 -15.15 -50.34
N SER A 151 -36.96 -14.41 -51.47
CA SER A 151 -37.66 -14.82 -52.70
C SER A 151 -36.72 -15.16 -53.86
N SER A 152 -35.43 -15.33 -53.59
CA SER A 152 -34.43 -15.77 -54.57
C SER A 152 -33.61 -16.88 -53.92
N GLY A 153 -33.87 -18.13 -54.34
CA GLY A 153 -33.11 -19.28 -53.88
C GLY A 153 -31.72 -19.27 -54.49
N SER A 154 -30.69 -19.06 -53.66
CA SER A 154 -29.30 -19.29 -54.04
C SER A 154 -28.48 -19.71 -52.82
N THR A 155 -27.90 -20.90 -52.90
CA THR A 155 -27.06 -21.51 -51.86
C THR A 155 -25.72 -20.79 -51.78
N SER A 156 -25.47 -20.03 -50.71
CA SER A 156 -24.10 -19.59 -50.40
C SER A 156 -23.86 -19.40 -48.90
N SER A 157 -22.64 -19.79 -48.51
CA SER A 157 -21.93 -19.70 -47.22
C SER A 157 -22.59 -18.92 -46.06
N GLY A 158 -22.57 -19.55 -44.87
CA GLY A 158 -22.93 -18.91 -43.61
C GLY A 158 -21.92 -17.83 -43.22
N THR A 159 -22.22 -16.59 -43.58
CA THR A 159 -21.51 -15.39 -43.12
C THR A 159 -22.40 -14.62 -42.15
N SER A 160 -22.02 -14.61 -40.87
CA SER A 160 -22.77 -13.97 -39.80
C SER A 160 -22.90 -12.46 -40.03
N ALA A 161 -24.10 -11.99 -40.38
CA ALA A 161 -24.38 -10.60 -40.75
C ALA A 161 -24.41 -9.61 -39.56
N PHE A 162 -23.44 -9.74 -38.63
CA PHE A 162 -23.18 -8.78 -37.55
C PHE A 162 -22.27 -7.64 -38.00
N PHE A 163 -21.35 -7.89 -38.93
CA PHE A 163 -20.52 -6.86 -39.54
C PHE A 163 -21.22 -6.25 -40.75
N ASN A 164 -21.99 -5.20 -40.52
CA ASN A 164 -22.13 -4.15 -41.52
C ASN A 164 -22.36 -2.79 -40.87
N GLN A 165 -21.63 -1.80 -41.38
CA GLN A 165 -21.75 -0.38 -41.10
C GLN A 165 -21.16 0.15 -39.77
N GLU A 166 -19.85 0.45 -39.80
CA GLU A 166 -19.39 1.70 -39.19
C GLU A 166 -20.10 2.88 -39.86
N THR A 167 -20.77 3.74 -39.07
CA THR A 167 -20.79 5.19 -39.30
C THR A 167 -21.42 5.90 -38.10
N SER A 168 -20.82 7.03 -37.71
CA SER A 168 -21.22 7.92 -36.61
C SER A 168 -20.87 7.47 -35.19
N ALA A 169 -20.38 8.44 -34.41
CA ALA A 169 -19.94 8.27 -33.04
C ALA A 169 -21.11 8.02 -32.06
N GLY A 170 -20.78 7.39 -30.93
CA GLY A 170 -21.74 7.02 -29.88
C GLY A 170 -21.93 5.50 -29.79
N VAL A 171 -21.08 4.83 -29.00
CA VAL A 171 -21.20 3.39 -28.72
C VAL A 171 -22.42 3.16 -27.83
N ALA A 172 -23.58 2.99 -28.45
CA ALA A 172 -24.79 2.60 -27.74
C ALA A 172 -24.69 1.13 -27.30
N TRP A 173 -24.83 0.92 -25.99
CA TRP A 173 -25.18 -0.33 -25.31
C TRP A 173 -26.06 -1.26 -26.18
N TYR A 174 -25.84 -2.58 -26.13
CA TYR A 174 -26.60 -3.56 -26.95
C TYR A 174 -28.12 -3.38 -26.85
N PHE A 175 -28.64 -3.04 -25.66
CA PHE A 175 -30.05 -2.74 -25.44
C PHE A 175 -30.47 -1.31 -25.84
N GLY A 176 -29.52 -0.38 -25.95
CA GLY A 176 -29.68 0.96 -26.53
C GLY A 176 -29.71 1.01 -28.07
N ASN A 177 -29.48 -0.13 -28.75
CA ASN A 177 -29.68 -0.28 -30.19
C ASN A 177 -30.94 -1.12 -30.48
N PRO A 178 -32.10 -0.48 -30.80
CA PRO A 178 -33.35 -1.20 -31.04
C PRO A 178 -33.28 -2.24 -32.18
N SER A 179 -32.37 -2.05 -33.14
CA SER A 179 -32.15 -3.02 -34.23
C SER A 179 -31.49 -4.30 -33.71
N ALA A 180 -30.50 -4.15 -32.81
CA ALA A 180 -29.81 -5.29 -32.18
C ALA A 180 -30.77 -6.04 -31.23
N VAL A 181 -31.55 -5.30 -30.42
CA VAL A 181 -32.58 -5.90 -29.54
C VAL A 181 -33.64 -6.66 -30.31
N ALA A 182 -34.20 -6.07 -31.38
CA ALA A 182 -35.22 -6.75 -32.19
C ALA A 182 -34.67 -8.02 -32.87
N LEU A 183 -33.39 -8.00 -33.28
CA LEU A 183 -32.72 -9.14 -33.89
C LEU A 183 -32.43 -10.24 -32.86
N GLY A 184 -31.93 -9.86 -31.67
CA GLY A 184 -31.75 -10.76 -30.53
C GLY A 184 -33.05 -11.36 -30.01
N GLN A 185 -34.15 -10.59 -29.95
CA GLN A 185 -35.48 -11.09 -29.58
C GLN A 185 -36.02 -12.09 -30.61
N THR A 186 -35.75 -11.86 -31.90
CA THR A 186 -36.15 -12.78 -32.98
C THR A 186 -35.35 -14.08 -32.92
N GLU A 187 -34.03 -14.00 -32.72
CA GLU A 187 -33.17 -15.18 -32.53
C GLU A 187 -33.50 -15.94 -31.24
N PHE A 188 -33.78 -15.24 -30.14
CA PHE A 188 -34.23 -15.87 -28.89
C PHE A 188 -35.53 -16.65 -29.11
N LYS A 189 -36.53 -16.06 -29.80
CA LYS A 189 -37.75 -16.78 -30.18
C LYS A 189 -37.52 -17.92 -31.17
N ARG A 190 -36.54 -17.82 -32.06
CA ARG A 190 -36.17 -18.89 -33.00
C ARG A 190 -35.54 -20.09 -32.29
N VAL A 191 -34.67 -19.84 -31.31
CA VAL A 191 -33.94 -20.88 -30.56
C VAL A 191 -34.77 -21.48 -29.43
N TRP A 192 -35.61 -20.68 -28.76
CA TRP A 192 -36.29 -21.06 -27.53
C TRP A 192 -37.83 -20.98 -27.55
N GLY A 193 -38.43 -20.49 -28.63
CA GLY A 193 -39.87 -20.30 -28.74
C GLY A 193 -40.42 -19.10 -27.94
N SER A 194 -41.73 -19.10 -27.71
CA SER A 194 -42.41 -18.13 -26.86
C SER A 194 -42.48 -18.63 -25.42
N ILE A 195 -41.52 -18.22 -24.60
CA ILE A 195 -41.43 -18.60 -23.18
C ILE A 195 -42.25 -17.63 -22.32
N PRO A 196 -43.12 -18.12 -21.41
CA PRO A 196 -43.79 -17.28 -20.44
C PRO A 196 -42.80 -16.69 -19.42
N LEU A 197 -43.11 -15.52 -18.85
CA LEU A 197 -42.25 -14.89 -17.85
C LEU A 197 -42.41 -15.60 -16.51
N GLU A 198 -41.51 -16.54 -16.22
CA GLU A 198 -41.44 -17.29 -14.96
C GLU A 198 -39.98 -17.51 -14.53
N ASP A 199 -39.78 -17.61 -13.20
CA ASP A 199 -38.47 -17.91 -12.63
C ASP A 199 -38.03 -19.34 -12.98
N ASN A 200 -36.72 -19.50 -13.17
CA ASN A 200 -36.09 -20.79 -13.51
C ASN A 200 -36.62 -21.46 -14.80
N TRP A 201 -37.15 -20.69 -15.76
CA TRP A 201 -37.70 -21.18 -17.04
C TRP A 201 -36.78 -22.12 -17.85
N ARG A 202 -35.47 -22.12 -17.59
CA ARG A 202 -34.47 -22.99 -18.22
C ARG A 202 -34.29 -24.38 -17.59
N ARG A 203 -35.01 -24.74 -16.52
CA ARG A 203 -34.89 -26.06 -15.88
C ARG A 203 -35.80 -27.10 -16.54
N SER A 204 -35.20 -28.19 -17.03
CA SER A 204 -35.89 -29.32 -17.68
C SER A 204 -36.67 -30.22 -16.71
N ASN A 205 -36.25 -30.29 -15.44
CA ASN A 205 -37.02 -30.94 -14.36
C ASN A 205 -37.36 -29.90 -13.29
N LYS A 206 -38.65 -29.60 -13.14
CA LYS A 206 -39.22 -28.88 -11.99
C LYS A 206 -39.88 -29.91 -11.07
N THR A 207 -39.20 -30.30 -9.99
CA THR A 207 -39.84 -31.08 -8.93
C THR A 207 -40.84 -30.18 -8.21
N THR A 208 -42.13 -30.49 -8.30
CA THR A 208 -43.20 -29.70 -7.68
C THR A 208 -43.12 -29.79 -6.16
N VAL A 209 -42.52 -28.78 -5.53
CA VAL A 209 -42.78 -28.50 -4.11
C VAL A 209 -44.08 -27.70 -4.07
N LEU A 210 -45.16 -28.36 -3.64
CA LEU A 210 -46.42 -27.70 -3.36
C LEU A 210 -46.20 -26.73 -2.20
N GLN A 211 -46.43 -25.44 -2.45
CA GLN A 211 -46.68 -24.47 -1.38
C GLN A 211 -47.99 -23.77 -1.70
N GLU A 212 -48.99 -24.04 -0.86
CA GLU A 212 -50.34 -23.52 -0.99
C GLU A 212 -50.35 -22.01 -0.71
N THR A 213 -51.16 -21.25 -1.47
CA THR A 213 -52.13 -20.32 -0.86
C THR A 213 -53.13 -19.77 -1.89
N ASN A 214 -54.40 -20.14 -1.70
CA ASN A 214 -55.63 -19.42 -2.04
C ASN A 214 -55.72 -18.60 -3.35
N THR A 215 -56.35 -19.21 -4.36
CA THR A 215 -57.24 -18.49 -5.28
C THR A 215 -58.69 -18.93 -5.07
N ILE A 216 -59.54 -17.98 -4.67
CA ILE A 216 -60.99 -18.20 -4.57
C ILE A 216 -61.56 -18.17 -5.99
N VAL A 217 -62.30 -19.22 -6.36
CA VAL A 217 -63.01 -19.31 -7.64
C VAL A 217 -64.44 -18.84 -7.46
N THR A 218 -64.88 -17.88 -8.28
CA THR A 218 -66.30 -17.59 -8.51
C THR A 218 -66.59 -17.46 -10.01
N ASN A 219 -67.56 -18.27 -10.46
CA ASN A 219 -68.25 -18.21 -11.75
C ASN A 219 -69.71 -17.77 -11.41
N VAL A 220 -70.54 -17.14 -12.24
CA VAL A 220 -70.74 -16.97 -13.71
C VAL A 220 -71.44 -15.58 -13.89
N PRO A 221 -71.96 -15.11 -15.05
CA PRO A 221 -71.79 -15.49 -16.46
C PRO A 221 -71.58 -14.29 -17.44
N GLN A 222 -71.41 -14.63 -18.72
CA GLN A 222 -71.44 -13.72 -19.87
C GLN A 222 -72.86 -13.56 -20.45
N PRO A 223 -73.27 -12.38 -20.97
CA PRO A 223 -74.37 -12.24 -21.93
C PRO A 223 -73.89 -12.00 -23.39
N ASP A 224 -74.75 -12.35 -24.35
CA ASP A 224 -74.47 -12.43 -25.80
C ASP A 224 -74.58 -11.08 -26.58
N LYS A 225 -73.58 -10.83 -27.46
CA LYS A 225 -73.67 -10.29 -28.85
C LYS A 225 -74.27 -8.87 -29.13
N PRO A 226 -74.07 -8.28 -30.34
CA PRO A 226 -73.01 -8.50 -31.35
C PRO A 226 -72.33 -7.21 -31.89
N GLY A 227 -71.05 -7.31 -32.26
CA GLY A 227 -70.53 -6.83 -33.56
C GLY A 227 -70.50 -5.32 -33.90
N VAL A 228 -69.43 -4.63 -33.47
CA VAL A 228 -68.63 -3.76 -34.36
C VAL A 228 -67.15 -3.95 -33.97
N GLU A 229 -66.26 -4.22 -34.94
CA GLU A 229 -64.81 -4.22 -34.68
C GLU A 229 -64.32 -2.78 -34.40
N PRO A 230 -63.75 -2.47 -33.23
CA PRO A 230 -62.93 -1.29 -33.09
C PRO A 230 -61.56 -1.62 -33.69
N VAL A 231 -61.22 -0.95 -34.79
CA VAL A 231 -59.83 -0.93 -35.30
C VAL A 231 -58.94 -0.52 -34.13
N ALA A 232 -58.09 -1.44 -33.67
CA ALA A 232 -57.17 -1.20 -32.56
C ALA A 232 -56.15 -0.12 -32.97
N GLN A 233 -56.50 1.13 -32.70
CA GLN A 233 -55.58 2.26 -32.79
C GLN A 233 -54.44 1.98 -31.81
N THR A 234 -53.31 1.55 -32.36
CA THR A 234 -52.08 1.37 -31.61
C THR A 234 -51.64 2.76 -31.18
N GLN A 235 -51.97 3.13 -29.94
CA GLN A 235 -51.50 4.36 -29.33
C GLN A 235 -49.98 4.37 -29.44
N LYS A 236 -49.44 5.27 -30.28
CA LYS A 236 -48.01 5.51 -30.32
C LYS A 236 -47.61 6.03 -28.95
N VAL A 237 -46.85 5.21 -28.23
CA VAL A 237 -46.21 5.64 -26.98
C VAL A 237 -45.39 6.89 -27.32
N ASP A 238 -45.58 7.98 -26.56
CA ASP A 238 -44.78 9.20 -26.73
C ASP A 238 -43.37 8.97 -26.18
N GLU A 239 -42.55 8.28 -26.98
CA GLU A 239 -41.13 8.00 -26.69
C GLU A 239 -40.34 9.31 -26.51
N ALA A 240 -40.68 10.37 -27.26
CA ALA A 240 -40.07 11.68 -27.11
C ALA A 240 -40.43 12.31 -25.75
N GLY A 241 -41.71 12.28 -25.35
CA GLY A 241 -42.18 12.74 -24.05
C GLY A 241 -41.47 12.04 -22.88
N LYS A 242 -41.30 10.71 -22.97
CA LYS A 242 -40.53 9.94 -21.97
C LYS A 242 -39.07 10.37 -21.87
N LEU A 243 -38.39 10.57 -23.00
CA LEU A 243 -37.01 11.05 -23.00
C LEU A 243 -36.90 12.48 -22.44
N ILE A 244 -37.83 13.38 -22.80
CA ILE A 244 -37.86 14.75 -22.29
C ILE A 244 -38.09 14.79 -20.77
N SER A 245 -38.88 13.87 -20.20
CA SER A 245 -39.10 13.78 -18.75
C SER A 245 -37.86 13.38 -17.93
N GLN A 246 -36.79 12.88 -18.56
CA GLN A 246 -35.52 12.53 -17.90
C GLN A 246 -34.52 13.69 -17.86
N ILE A 247 -34.88 14.85 -18.44
CA ILE A 247 -33.98 15.99 -18.58
C ILE A 247 -34.06 16.88 -17.34
N PRO A 248 -32.93 17.13 -16.63
CA PRO A 248 -32.90 17.83 -15.35
C PRO A 248 -33.19 19.33 -15.55
N ARG A 249 -34.47 19.71 -15.46
CA ARG A 249 -34.93 21.09 -15.66
C ARG A 249 -35.13 21.87 -14.36
N THR A 250 -35.45 21.18 -13.26
CA THR A 250 -35.55 21.81 -11.94
C THR A 250 -34.15 22.08 -11.37
N ALA A 251 -34.02 23.04 -10.45
CA ALA A 251 -32.75 23.29 -9.77
C ALA A 251 -32.27 22.05 -8.97
N GLU A 252 -33.19 21.30 -8.39
CA GLU A 252 -32.91 20.07 -7.63
C GLU A 252 -32.37 18.95 -8.52
N ASP A 253 -32.99 18.72 -9.69
CA ASP A 253 -32.53 17.68 -10.61
C ASP A 253 -31.19 18.05 -11.28
N LYS A 254 -30.96 19.35 -11.53
CA LYS A 254 -29.65 19.84 -11.97
C LYS A 254 -28.59 19.62 -10.90
N ALA A 255 -28.89 19.88 -9.63
CA ALA A 255 -27.99 19.61 -8.52
C ALA A 255 -27.67 18.11 -8.38
N LYS A 256 -28.65 17.21 -8.53
CA LYS A 256 -28.43 15.75 -8.54
C LYS A 256 -27.52 15.30 -9.69
N ALA A 257 -27.75 15.80 -10.90
CA ALA A 257 -26.91 15.50 -12.06
C ALA A 257 -25.46 16.01 -11.87
N LEU A 258 -25.30 17.22 -11.32
CA LEU A 258 -24.00 17.80 -10.98
C LEU A 258 -23.27 16.99 -9.89
N ALA A 259 -23.96 16.56 -8.84
CA ALA A 259 -23.38 15.72 -7.79
C ALA A 259 -22.90 14.35 -8.32
N GLN A 260 -23.61 13.74 -9.28
CA GLN A 260 -23.15 12.52 -9.95
C GLN A 260 -21.90 12.74 -10.82
N ILE A 261 -21.76 13.93 -11.42
CA ILE A 261 -20.54 14.31 -12.16
C ILE A 261 -19.37 14.55 -11.20
N GLU A 262 -19.63 15.20 -10.07
CA GLU A 262 -18.66 15.45 -8.99
C GLU A 262 -18.11 14.14 -8.40
N GLU A 263 -19.00 13.24 -7.96
CA GLU A 263 -18.61 11.89 -7.51
C GLU A 263 -17.87 11.15 -8.63
N GLY A 264 -18.35 11.25 -9.87
CA GLY A 264 -17.72 10.66 -11.04
C GLY A 264 -16.24 11.04 -11.19
N TYR A 265 -15.91 12.34 -11.17
CA TYR A 265 -14.51 12.77 -11.29
C TYR A 265 -13.66 12.34 -10.09
N PHE A 266 -14.21 12.37 -8.87
CA PHE A 266 -13.52 11.89 -7.67
C PHE A 266 -13.16 10.40 -7.79
N LYS A 267 -14.15 9.57 -8.14
CA LYS A 267 -13.97 8.12 -8.27
C LYS A 267 -13.09 7.72 -9.46
N LEU A 268 -13.15 8.44 -10.58
CA LEU A 268 -12.22 8.23 -11.69
C LEU A 268 -10.77 8.56 -11.28
N GLY A 269 -10.55 9.65 -10.55
CA GLY A 269 -9.23 9.97 -10.00
C GLY A 269 -8.69 8.87 -9.08
N ASP A 270 -9.54 8.34 -8.19
CA ASP A 270 -9.19 7.23 -7.28
C ASP A 270 -8.88 5.93 -8.03
N LEU A 271 -9.67 5.59 -9.05
CA LEU A 271 -9.43 4.42 -9.90
C LEU A 271 -8.09 4.53 -10.65
N PHE A 272 -7.83 5.69 -11.26
CA PHE A 272 -6.55 5.96 -11.92
C PHE A 272 -5.38 5.86 -10.93
N TYR A 273 -5.49 6.47 -9.75
CA TYR A 273 -4.37 6.54 -8.80
C TYR A 273 -4.10 5.20 -8.09
N PHE A 274 -5.13 4.55 -7.54
CA PHE A 274 -4.96 3.38 -6.67
C PHE A 274 -5.08 2.03 -7.39
N GLN A 275 -5.89 1.90 -8.44
CA GLN A 275 -6.08 0.61 -9.14
C GLN A 275 -5.25 0.48 -10.41
N LEU A 276 -4.90 1.61 -11.05
CA LEU A 276 -4.24 1.65 -12.36
C LEU A 276 -2.82 2.24 -12.30
N SER A 277 -2.45 2.92 -11.20
CA SER A 277 -1.17 3.63 -11.02
C SER A 277 -0.89 4.75 -12.04
N GLU A 278 -1.93 5.27 -12.69
CA GLU A 278 -1.85 6.30 -13.74
C GLU A 278 -1.91 7.71 -13.14
N LYS A 279 -0.80 8.14 -12.51
CA LYS A 279 -0.67 9.43 -11.80
C LYS A 279 -1.14 10.66 -12.61
N ASP A 280 -0.87 10.70 -13.92
CA ASP A 280 -1.23 11.82 -14.79
C ASP A 280 -2.75 11.90 -15.05
N ASN A 281 -3.37 10.77 -15.43
CA ASN A 281 -4.81 10.70 -15.68
C ASN A 281 -5.62 10.90 -14.37
N ALA A 282 -5.07 10.45 -13.23
CA ALA A 282 -5.61 10.77 -11.91
C ALA A 282 -5.58 12.28 -11.66
N SER A 283 -4.43 12.93 -11.89
CA SER A 283 -4.26 14.37 -11.73
C SER A 283 -5.19 15.18 -12.62
N GLU A 284 -5.41 14.75 -13.87
CA GLU A 284 -6.37 15.38 -14.78
C GLU A 284 -7.81 15.28 -14.24
N SER A 285 -8.21 14.11 -13.75
CA SER A 285 -9.56 13.86 -13.20
C SER A 285 -9.82 14.68 -11.93
N TYR A 286 -8.85 14.69 -11.01
CA TYR A 286 -8.86 15.54 -9.81
C TYR A 286 -8.89 17.04 -10.14
N THR A 287 -8.10 17.49 -11.12
CA THR A 287 -8.08 18.91 -11.53
C THR A 287 -9.43 19.32 -12.16
N LYS A 288 -10.08 18.45 -12.93
CA LYS A 288 -11.44 18.69 -13.44
C LYS A 288 -12.46 18.81 -12.31
N LEU A 289 -12.36 17.99 -11.26
CA LEU A 289 -13.19 18.14 -10.06
C LEU A 289 -12.98 19.51 -9.42
N LEU A 290 -11.74 19.88 -9.07
CA LEU A 290 -11.46 21.16 -8.41
C LEU A 290 -11.90 22.38 -9.23
N THR A 291 -11.69 22.33 -10.55
CA THR A 291 -12.06 23.43 -11.47
C THR A 291 -13.57 23.60 -11.58
N ARG A 292 -14.32 22.50 -11.57
CA ARG A 292 -15.77 22.50 -11.79
C ARG A 292 -16.59 22.57 -10.50
N PHE A 293 -16.04 22.08 -9.40
CA PHE A 293 -16.67 22.01 -8.08
C PHE A 293 -15.73 22.55 -6.99
N PRO A 294 -15.35 23.84 -7.03
CA PRO A 294 -14.40 24.44 -6.09
C PRO A 294 -14.92 24.54 -4.64
N GLN A 295 -16.16 24.14 -4.38
CA GLN A 295 -16.78 24.07 -3.05
C GLN A 295 -17.18 22.62 -2.68
N SER A 296 -16.67 21.62 -3.40
CA SER A 296 -16.91 20.20 -3.13
C SER A 296 -16.36 19.79 -1.76
N GLU A 297 -17.07 18.88 -1.07
CA GLU A 297 -16.57 18.26 0.16
C GLU A 297 -15.29 17.44 -0.08
N TYR A 298 -15.05 17.01 -1.33
CA TYR A 298 -13.85 16.28 -1.73
C TYR A 298 -12.61 17.18 -1.91
N VAL A 299 -12.75 18.51 -1.98
CA VAL A 299 -11.61 19.43 -2.26
C VAL A 299 -10.39 19.15 -1.36
N PRO A 300 -10.50 19.02 -0.01
CA PRO A 300 -9.34 18.79 0.83
C PRO A 300 -8.69 17.42 0.61
N GLU A 301 -9.47 16.39 0.28
CA GLU A 301 -8.94 15.06 -0.04
C GLU A 301 -8.22 15.06 -1.40
N VAL A 302 -8.82 15.72 -2.38
CA VAL A 302 -8.32 15.82 -3.76
C VAL A 302 -7.04 16.64 -3.82
N LEU A 303 -6.97 17.79 -3.12
CA LEU A 303 -5.73 18.57 -3.00
C LEU A 303 -4.61 17.76 -2.34
N TYR A 304 -4.91 16.93 -1.34
CA TYR A 304 -3.91 16.09 -0.68
C TYR A 304 -3.43 14.96 -1.60
N LYS A 305 -4.33 14.32 -2.35
CA LYS A 305 -3.97 13.33 -3.38
C LYS A 305 -3.12 13.95 -4.49
N LEU A 306 -3.44 15.17 -4.94
CA LEU A 306 -2.66 15.94 -5.91
C LEU A 306 -1.27 16.34 -5.37
N TYR A 307 -1.17 16.73 -4.10
CA TYR A 307 0.11 16.93 -3.41
C TYR A 307 0.95 15.66 -3.42
N LEU A 308 0.39 14.52 -3.02
CA LEU A 308 1.09 13.23 -3.00
C LEU A 308 1.57 12.81 -4.39
N ILE A 309 0.73 12.98 -5.42
CA ILE A 309 1.12 12.69 -6.81
C ILE A 309 2.26 13.61 -7.27
N SER A 310 2.14 14.91 -6.99
CA SER A 310 3.09 15.93 -7.48
C SER A 310 4.43 15.89 -6.75
N LYS A 311 4.48 15.44 -5.48
CA LYS A 311 5.69 15.45 -4.64
C LYS A 311 6.92 14.80 -5.29
N ASP A 312 6.71 13.73 -6.06
CA ASP A 312 7.78 12.98 -6.75
C ASP A 312 8.11 13.54 -8.15
N ILE A 313 7.25 14.40 -8.71
CA ILE A 313 7.25 14.81 -10.14
C ILE A 313 7.60 16.29 -10.28
N ASP A 314 6.92 17.14 -9.52
CA ASP A 314 7.05 18.60 -9.49
C ASP A 314 6.84 19.09 -8.05
N PRO A 315 7.93 19.23 -7.27
CA PRO A 315 7.85 19.71 -5.89
C PRO A 315 7.30 21.13 -5.76
N ALA A 316 7.45 21.99 -6.77
CA ALA A 316 6.91 23.35 -6.73
C ALA A 316 5.39 23.33 -6.82
N LYS A 317 4.84 22.51 -7.73
CA LYS A 317 3.40 22.28 -7.85
C LYS A 317 2.82 21.55 -6.63
N ALA A 318 3.56 20.62 -6.04
CA ALA A 318 3.18 20.00 -4.77
C ALA A 318 3.01 21.06 -3.66
N GLU A 319 3.94 22.00 -3.53
CA GLU A 319 3.88 23.05 -2.52
C GLU A 319 2.71 24.03 -2.75
N VAL A 320 2.25 24.23 -3.99
CA VAL A 320 0.99 24.97 -4.27
C VAL A 320 -0.20 24.28 -3.63
N TYR A 321 -0.41 22.99 -3.90
CA TYR A 321 -1.52 22.22 -3.30
C TYR A 321 -1.42 22.12 -1.77
N ALA A 322 -0.19 22.00 -1.24
CA ALA A 322 0.06 21.98 0.19
C ALA A 322 -0.33 23.31 0.87
N ASN A 323 -0.06 24.45 0.23
CA ASN A 323 -0.42 25.75 0.78
C ASN A 323 -1.91 26.09 0.58
N GLU A 324 -2.53 25.63 -0.50
CA GLU A 324 -3.98 25.71 -0.67
C GLU A 324 -4.73 24.97 0.45
N LEU A 325 -4.27 23.77 0.82
CA LEU A 325 -4.78 23.02 1.98
C LEU A 325 -4.60 23.75 3.31
N LYS A 326 -3.39 24.27 3.58
CA LYS A 326 -3.07 24.99 4.82
C LYS A 326 -3.93 26.26 4.98
N ASN A 327 -4.12 27.00 3.89
CA ASN A 327 -4.77 28.31 3.91
C ASN A 327 -6.31 28.20 3.84
N ASN A 328 -6.84 27.39 2.93
CA ASN A 328 -8.28 27.34 2.65
C ASN A 328 -8.99 26.23 3.46
N HIS A 329 -8.27 25.17 3.85
CA HIS A 329 -8.84 24.03 4.58
C HIS A 329 -8.11 23.67 5.89
N PRO A 330 -7.70 24.64 6.75
CA PRO A 330 -6.83 24.42 7.91
C PRO A 330 -7.36 23.42 8.93
N ARG A 331 -8.68 23.22 9.00
CA ARG A 331 -9.33 22.30 9.95
C ARG A 331 -9.49 20.88 9.41
N SER A 332 -9.29 20.65 8.11
CA SER A 332 -9.50 19.35 7.47
C SER A 332 -8.52 18.29 7.98
N THR A 333 -8.96 17.03 8.03
CA THR A 333 -8.11 15.90 8.43
C THR A 333 -6.87 15.81 7.54
N PHE A 334 -7.01 16.07 6.25
CA PHE A 334 -5.92 16.05 5.26
C PHE A 334 -4.87 17.13 5.52
N THR A 335 -5.26 18.34 5.91
CA THR A 335 -4.30 19.38 6.33
C THR A 335 -3.57 19.00 7.62
N ARG A 336 -4.24 18.30 8.56
CA ARG A 336 -3.58 17.79 9.77
C ARG A 336 -2.56 16.68 9.46
N ILE A 337 -2.90 15.76 8.55
CA ILE A 337 -1.98 14.72 8.03
C ILE A 337 -0.80 15.34 7.28
N LEU A 338 -1.04 16.40 6.49
CA LEU A 338 -0.01 17.12 5.76
C LEU A 338 1.02 17.78 6.69
N ILE A 339 0.57 18.29 7.85
CA ILE A 339 1.44 18.91 8.87
C ILE A 339 2.11 17.84 9.74
N ASN A 340 1.38 16.81 10.15
CA ASN A 340 1.89 15.68 10.92
C ASN A 340 1.43 14.35 10.26
N PRO A 341 2.32 13.64 9.55
CA PRO A 341 2.00 12.36 8.92
C PRO A 341 1.47 11.27 9.88
N ASP A 342 1.89 11.32 11.16
CA ASP A 342 1.43 10.39 12.20
C ASP A 342 0.07 10.78 12.81
N TYR A 343 -0.54 11.91 12.41
CA TYR A 343 -1.74 12.48 13.02
C TYR A 343 -2.88 11.45 13.25
N LEU A 344 -3.21 10.64 12.23
CA LEU A 344 -4.28 9.62 12.35
C LEU A 344 -3.96 8.54 13.40
N ARG A 345 -2.68 8.24 13.61
CA ARG A 345 -2.21 7.28 14.60
C ARG A 345 -2.17 7.92 16.00
N GLU A 346 -1.80 9.21 16.09
CA GLU A 346 -1.82 10.01 17.32
C GLU A 346 -3.20 10.30 17.89
N THR A 347 -4.19 10.56 17.02
CA THR A 347 -5.58 10.80 17.41
C THR A 347 -6.45 9.56 17.28
N SER A 348 -5.84 8.37 17.19
CA SER A 348 -6.58 7.11 17.26
C SER A 348 -7.22 6.96 18.64
N VAL A 349 -8.39 6.32 18.71
CA VAL A 349 -9.12 6.10 19.99
C VAL A 349 -8.24 5.36 21.01
N ALA A 350 -7.41 4.42 20.53
CA ALA A 350 -6.42 3.72 21.35
C ALA A 350 -5.35 4.67 21.92
N ALA A 351 -4.77 5.55 21.10
CA ALA A 351 -3.76 6.50 21.55
C ALA A 351 -4.31 7.52 22.57
N GLU A 352 -5.53 8.03 22.38
CA GLU A 352 -6.17 8.92 23.37
C GLU A 352 -6.48 8.19 24.68
N LYS A 353 -6.98 6.95 24.63
CA LYS A 353 -7.21 6.14 25.83
C LYS A 353 -5.90 5.82 26.56
N GLN A 354 -4.81 5.56 25.83
CA GLN A 354 -3.47 5.41 26.42
C GLN A 354 -2.98 6.69 27.12
N LYS A 355 -3.19 7.88 26.53
CA LYS A 355 -2.85 9.17 27.17
C LYS A 355 -3.59 9.36 28.49
N LEU A 356 -4.89 9.05 28.54
CA LEU A 356 -5.70 9.13 29.76
C LEU A 356 -5.19 8.18 30.86
N ILE A 357 -5.01 6.89 30.54
CA ILE A 357 -4.51 5.89 31.50
C ILE A 357 -3.09 6.23 31.97
N TYR A 358 -2.25 6.76 31.07
CA TYR A 358 -0.90 7.22 31.41
C TYR A 358 -0.90 8.39 32.40
N GLY A 359 -1.84 9.33 32.30
CA GLY A 359 -1.98 10.41 33.29
C GLY A 359 -2.17 9.88 34.70
N GLU A 360 -3.00 8.85 34.87
CA GLU A 360 -3.17 8.15 36.15
C GLU A 360 -1.90 7.38 36.56
N ALA A 361 -1.30 6.61 35.64
CA ALA A 361 -0.08 5.85 35.90
C ALA A 361 1.08 6.74 36.37
N TYR A 362 1.25 7.89 35.71
CA TYR A 362 2.26 8.89 36.03
C TYR A 362 1.99 9.55 37.39
N SER A 363 0.72 9.82 37.72
CA SER A 363 0.33 10.33 39.04
C SER A 363 0.69 9.32 40.16
N TYR A 364 0.45 8.03 39.96
CA TYR A 364 0.88 6.99 40.90
C TYR A 364 2.41 6.88 41.00
N PHE A 365 3.13 7.01 39.88
CA PHE A 365 4.59 7.02 39.85
C PHE A 365 5.18 8.20 40.64
N GLN A 366 4.62 9.41 40.47
CA GLN A 366 4.99 10.60 41.25
C GLN A 366 4.72 10.43 42.74
N ALA A 367 3.60 9.80 43.11
CA ALA A 367 3.29 9.41 44.49
C ALA A 367 4.13 8.22 45.02
N ASN A 368 5.10 7.73 44.24
CA ASN A 368 5.93 6.55 44.52
C ASN A 368 5.13 5.25 44.79
N ASN A 369 3.87 5.19 44.33
CA ASN A 369 3.03 3.99 44.33
C ASN A 369 3.29 3.17 43.05
N LEU A 370 4.46 2.55 43.02
CA LEU A 370 5.01 1.94 41.80
C LEU A 370 4.16 0.77 41.29
N ARG A 371 3.52 0.01 42.19
CA ARG A 371 2.64 -1.10 41.81
C ARG A 371 1.39 -0.59 41.06
N ALA A 372 0.72 0.42 41.58
CA ALA A 372 -0.46 1.00 40.92
C ALA A 372 -0.09 1.64 39.58
N ALA A 373 1.07 2.30 39.49
CA ALA A 373 1.59 2.83 38.23
C ALA A 373 1.82 1.71 37.19
N GLN A 374 2.43 0.60 37.62
CA GLN A 374 2.73 -0.54 36.75
C GLN A 374 1.47 -1.28 36.28
N ASP A 375 0.47 -1.44 37.15
CA ASP A 375 -0.81 -2.06 36.78
C ASP A 375 -1.63 -1.17 35.81
N LYS A 376 -1.54 0.17 35.95
CA LYS A 376 -2.11 1.11 34.97
C LYS A 376 -1.35 1.09 33.62
N LEU A 377 -0.02 0.95 33.62
CA LEU A 377 0.75 0.80 32.38
C LEU A 377 0.38 -0.47 31.61
N LYS A 378 0.21 -1.61 32.30
CA LYS A 378 -0.28 -2.85 31.67
C LYS A 378 -1.65 -2.66 31.02
N LEU A 379 -2.55 -1.92 31.68
CA LEU A 379 -3.86 -1.58 31.12
C LEU A 379 -3.74 -0.70 29.86
N ALA A 380 -2.84 0.30 29.86
CA ALA A 380 -2.58 1.12 28.67
C ALA A 380 -2.00 0.28 27.51
N GLN A 381 -1.09 -0.66 27.79
CA GLN A 381 -0.50 -1.55 26.79
C GLN A 381 -1.52 -2.52 26.16
N GLN A 382 -2.63 -2.83 26.83
CA GLN A 382 -3.73 -3.67 26.27
C GLN A 382 -4.47 -2.99 25.11
N GLU A 383 -4.36 -1.67 24.95
CA GLU A 383 -4.93 -0.94 23.80
C GLU A 383 -4.13 -1.12 22.50
N GLY A 384 -2.99 -1.83 22.54
CA GLY A 384 -2.12 -2.11 21.40
C GLY A 384 -1.00 -1.10 21.19
N GLU A 385 -0.24 -1.26 20.10
CA GLU A 385 0.83 -0.33 19.76
C GLU A 385 0.30 0.93 19.04
N THR A 386 0.71 2.11 19.50
CA THR A 386 0.31 3.42 18.95
C THR A 386 1.53 4.35 18.87
N THR A 387 1.34 5.63 18.50
CA THR A 387 2.39 6.66 18.63
C THR A 387 2.75 6.97 20.08
N PHE A 388 1.91 6.60 21.04
CA PHE A 388 2.08 6.89 22.46
C PHE A 388 2.74 5.75 23.25
N THR A 389 2.93 4.58 22.63
CA THR A 389 3.66 3.44 23.24
C THR A 389 5.08 3.79 23.72
N PRO A 390 5.89 4.61 23.03
CA PRO A 390 7.21 5.03 23.55
C PRO A 390 7.16 5.77 24.90
N GLN A 391 6.06 6.47 25.21
CA GLN A 391 5.83 7.16 26.48
C GLN A 391 5.50 6.13 27.58
N LEU A 392 4.66 5.14 27.27
CA LEU A 392 4.32 4.03 28.17
C LEU A 392 5.57 3.22 28.54
N ASP A 393 6.34 2.82 27.53
CA ASP A 393 7.56 2.02 27.68
C ASP A 393 8.61 2.78 28.50
N LEU A 394 8.81 4.08 28.27
CA LEU A 394 9.77 4.85 29.08
C LEU A 394 9.33 4.97 30.55
N LEU A 395 8.04 5.17 30.83
CA LEU A 395 7.57 5.19 32.23
C LEU A 395 7.71 3.82 32.91
N GLN A 396 7.54 2.72 32.17
CA GLN A 396 7.85 1.38 32.68
C GLN A 396 9.34 1.24 33.05
N ILE A 397 10.25 1.76 32.23
CA ILE A 397 11.70 1.74 32.51
C ILE A 397 12.03 2.63 33.72
N LEU A 398 11.37 3.78 33.89
CA LEU A 398 11.51 4.63 35.08
C LEU A 398 11.02 3.92 36.36
N ILE A 399 10.01 3.05 36.27
CA ILE A 399 9.61 2.17 37.38
C ILE A 399 10.70 1.12 37.63
N THR A 400 11.22 0.45 36.59
CA THR A 400 12.34 -0.51 36.70
C THR A 400 13.52 0.12 37.46
N GLY A 401 13.89 1.37 37.13
CA GLY A 401 14.98 2.10 37.81
C GLY A 401 14.73 2.44 39.29
N LYS A 402 13.52 2.21 39.81
CA LYS A 402 13.18 2.33 41.23
C LYS A 402 12.96 0.97 41.93
N THR A 403 12.72 -0.11 41.18
CA THR A 403 12.37 -1.43 41.74
C THR A 403 13.44 -2.50 41.56
N GLU A 404 14.29 -2.38 40.54
CA GLU A 404 15.27 -3.38 40.12
C GLU A 404 16.72 -2.86 40.19
N ASP A 405 17.68 -3.73 39.91
CA ASP A 405 19.11 -3.37 39.85
C ASP A 405 19.42 -2.39 38.70
N VAL A 406 20.40 -1.51 38.94
CA VAL A 406 20.85 -0.48 37.98
C VAL A 406 21.30 -1.09 36.63
N THR A 407 21.82 -2.31 36.61
CA THR A 407 22.20 -3.04 35.40
C THR A 407 20.97 -3.35 34.54
N ARG A 408 19.85 -3.73 35.15
CA ARG A 408 18.58 -3.98 34.45
C ARG A 408 18.02 -2.68 33.87
N TYR A 409 18.04 -1.60 34.66
CA TYR A 409 17.63 -0.27 34.21
C TYR A 409 18.48 0.24 33.02
N GLN A 410 19.81 0.12 33.10
CA GLN A 410 20.71 0.49 32.00
C GLN A 410 20.49 -0.36 30.74
N PHE A 411 20.20 -1.65 30.90
CA PHE A 411 19.86 -2.54 29.78
C PHE A 411 18.56 -2.11 29.10
N GLU A 412 17.48 -1.89 29.85
CA GLU A 412 16.19 -1.50 29.27
C GLU A 412 16.23 -0.12 28.61
N LEU A 413 16.96 0.86 29.19
CA LEU A 413 17.24 2.13 28.51
C LEU A 413 18.01 1.93 27.20
N GLY A 414 19.00 1.04 27.18
CA GLY A 414 19.77 0.71 25.98
C GLY A 414 18.91 0.08 24.88
N GLU A 415 17.98 -0.82 25.24
CA GLU A 415 17.03 -1.41 24.30
C GLU A 415 15.99 -0.39 23.82
N TYR A 416 15.51 0.51 24.69
CA TYR A 416 14.60 1.60 24.32
C TYR A 416 15.18 2.50 23.23
N ILE A 417 16.44 2.93 23.38
CA ILE A 417 17.14 3.80 22.42
C ILE A 417 17.29 3.12 21.05
N LYS A 418 17.43 1.78 21.01
CA LYS A 418 17.45 0.99 19.76
C LYS A 418 16.05 0.80 19.16
N LYS A 419 15.05 0.51 19.99
CA LYS A 419 13.65 0.28 19.59
C LYS A 419 13.00 1.54 19.03
N TYR A 420 13.40 2.71 19.53
CA TYR A 420 12.79 4.01 19.21
C TYR A 420 13.82 5.04 18.71
N PRO A 421 14.43 4.83 17.53
CA PRO A 421 15.52 5.68 17.03
C PRO A 421 15.10 7.13 16.74
N ASP A 422 13.81 7.35 16.42
CA ASP A 422 13.24 8.65 16.02
C ASP A 422 12.27 9.24 17.06
N ALA A 423 12.11 8.62 18.24
CA ALA A 423 11.18 9.11 19.24
C ALA A 423 11.68 10.39 19.92
N ALA A 424 10.79 11.37 20.12
CA ALA A 424 11.10 12.64 20.78
C ALA A 424 11.67 12.49 22.21
N LEU A 425 11.45 11.35 22.87
CA LEU A 425 11.97 11.04 24.21
C LEU A 425 13.37 10.38 24.21
N LYS A 426 13.91 9.97 23.06
CA LYS A 426 15.22 9.33 22.97
C LYS A 426 16.37 10.15 23.61
N PRO A 427 16.49 11.48 23.40
CA PRO A 427 17.55 12.26 24.05
C PRO A 427 17.47 12.24 25.58
N TYR A 428 16.25 12.14 26.13
CA TYR A 428 16.05 12.02 27.58
C TYR A 428 16.43 10.61 28.09
N ALA A 429 16.10 9.55 27.34
CA ALA A 429 16.56 8.19 27.67
C ALA A 429 18.10 8.05 27.61
N GLU A 430 18.75 8.69 26.63
CA GLU A 430 20.22 8.76 26.52
C GLU A 430 20.85 9.47 27.72
N GLN A 431 20.27 10.59 28.18
CA GLN A 431 20.71 11.29 29.39
C GLN A 431 20.57 10.43 30.65
N LEU A 432 19.45 9.71 30.81
CA LEU A 432 19.24 8.79 31.94
C LEU A 432 20.25 7.63 31.94
N LEU A 433 20.61 7.12 30.76
CA LEU A 433 21.61 6.05 30.61
C LEU A 433 23.02 6.54 30.96
N ALA A 434 23.39 7.75 30.52
CA ALA A 434 24.67 8.35 30.88
C ALA A 434 24.76 8.64 32.39
N ALA A 435 23.72 9.23 32.98
CA ALA A 435 23.66 9.55 34.40
C ALA A 435 23.74 8.31 35.30
N SER A 436 23.04 7.23 34.95
CA SER A 436 23.05 5.98 35.72
C SER A 436 24.41 5.26 35.67
N LYS A 437 25.14 5.31 34.55
CA LYS A 437 26.53 4.83 34.47
C LYS A 437 27.46 5.65 35.37
N THR A 438 27.39 6.98 35.28
CA THR A 438 28.19 7.89 36.13
C THR A 438 27.90 7.69 37.63
N LEU A 439 26.66 7.37 38.00
CA LEU A 439 26.30 7.06 39.38
C LEU A 439 26.92 5.73 39.84
N LEU A 440 26.87 4.69 39.02
CA LEU A 440 27.48 3.39 39.32
C LEU A 440 28.99 3.53 39.54
N ASP A 441 29.71 4.20 38.64
CA ASP A 441 31.15 4.47 38.77
C ASP A 441 31.50 5.19 40.08
N LYS A 442 30.67 6.15 40.50
CA LYS A 442 30.83 6.86 41.79
C LYS A 442 30.60 5.95 42.99
N LEU A 443 29.56 5.11 42.95
CA LEU A 443 29.25 4.16 44.03
C LEU A 443 30.32 3.07 44.17
N GLU A 444 30.92 2.61 43.07
CA GLU A 444 32.03 1.65 43.12
C GLU A 444 33.29 2.28 43.73
N ARG A 445 33.64 3.52 43.36
CA ARG A 445 34.75 4.27 43.98
C ARG A 445 34.50 4.55 45.47
N ALA A 446 33.25 4.81 45.86
CA ALA A 446 32.88 5.17 47.23
C ALA A 446 32.90 4.00 48.23
N LYS A 447 32.87 2.73 47.77
CA LYS A 447 32.85 1.55 48.67
C LYS A 447 34.16 1.31 49.46
N GLY A 448 35.24 2.03 49.12
CA GLY A 448 36.54 1.92 49.78
C GLY A 448 37.30 0.66 49.35
N ILE A 449 38.55 0.83 48.91
CA ILE A 449 39.37 -0.29 48.43
C ILE A 449 39.89 -1.10 49.62
N GLN A 450 39.23 -2.21 49.92
CA GLN A 450 39.75 -3.21 50.85
C GLN A 450 40.58 -4.25 50.09
N PHE A 451 41.90 -4.16 50.24
CA PHE A 451 42.82 -5.22 49.80
C PHE A 451 42.75 -6.42 50.75
N ILE A 452 42.92 -7.62 50.19
CA ILE A 452 43.06 -8.87 50.93
C ILE A 452 44.34 -8.77 51.77
N LYS A 453 44.22 -9.00 53.09
CA LYS A 453 45.34 -8.89 54.03
C LYS A 453 46.37 -10.03 53.91
N SER A 454 45.99 -11.17 53.31
CA SER A 454 46.91 -12.28 53.09
C SER A 454 47.98 -11.91 52.04
N MET A 455 49.23 -12.25 52.36
CA MET A 455 50.39 -12.13 51.48
C MET A 455 50.88 -13.50 51.00
N GLU A 456 50.04 -14.53 51.10
CA GLU A 456 50.35 -15.87 50.60
C GLU A 456 50.06 -16.01 49.10
N GLY A 457 50.77 -16.94 48.45
CA GLY A 457 50.57 -17.27 47.04
C GLY A 457 51.38 -16.42 46.05
N PRO A 458 51.09 -16.56 44.74
CA PRO A 458 51.86 -15.92 43.69
C PRO A 458 51.67 -14.40 43.66
N HIS A 459 52.74 -13.71 43.33
CA HIS A 459 52.83 -12.27 43.26
C HIS A 459 53.10 -11.81 41.81
N ASN A 460 52.73 -10.57 41.56
CA ASN A 460 53.08 -9.82 40.37
C ASN A 460 53.99 -8.64 40.77
N PHE A 461 55.04 -8.39 39.98
CA PHE A 461 55.75 -7.12 40.00
C PHE A 461 55.13 -6.20 38.93
N VAL A 462 54.85 -4.95 39.28
CA VAL A 462 54.14 -4.00 38.43
C VAL A 462 54.96 -2.72 38.29
N VAL A 463 55.09 -2.22 37.05
CA VAL A 463 55.61 -0.89 36.74
C VAL A 463 54.50 -0.06 36.10
N VAL A 464 54.29 1.16 36.60
CA VAL A 464 53.32 2.14 36.11
C VAL A 464 54.06 3.33 35.52
N TYR A 465 53.70 3.76 34.31
CA TYR A 465 54.27 4.94 33.65
C TYR A 465 53.21 5.68 32.83
N SER A 466 53.53 6.87 32.35
CA SER A 466 52.59 7.68 31.56
C SER A 466 52.42 7.12 30.15
N THR A 467 51.17 6.96 29.70
CA THR A 467 50.84 6.52 28.34
C THR A 467 51.34 7.53 27.30
N SER A 468 51.40 8.82 27.68
CA SER A 468 51.95 9.93 26.88
C SER A 468 53.40 9.70 26.43
N ASP A 469 54.18 8.98 27.22
CA ASP A 469 55.64 8.90 27.08
C ASP A 469 56.05 7.88 26.01
N LYS A 470 55.11 7.02 25.58
CA LYS A 470 55.26 6.01 24.52
C LYS A 470 56.42 5.02 24.75
N ILE A 471 56.79 4.78 26.00
CA ILE A 471 57.93 3.92 26.40
C ILE A 471 57.59 2.44 26.60
N THR A 472 56.38 1.98 26.28
CA THR A 472 55.91 0.61 26.53
C THR A 472 56.87 -0.47 26.01
N ASN A 473 57.27 -0.37 24.74
CA ASN A 473 58.16 -1.37 24.13
C ASN A 473 59.59 -1.34 24.72
N PRO A 474 60.24 -0.16 24.91
CA PRO A 474 61.48 -0.06 25.70
C PRO A 474 61.39 -0.65 27.12
N VAL A 475 60.29 -0.43 27.83
CA VAL A 475 60.08 -0.91 29.22
C VAL A 475 59.97 -2.43 29.25
N SER A 476 59.10 -3.03 28.43
CA SER A 476 58.96 -4.49 28.41
C SER A 476 60.25 -5.16 27.91
N SER A 477 60.90 -4.62 26.88
CA SER A 477 62.18 -5.13 26.37
C SER A 477 63.30 -5.14 27.42
N ALA A 478 63.34 -4.13 28.30
CA ALA A 478 64.33 -4.06 29.38
C ALA A 478 64.04 -5.10 30.47
N ILE A 479 62.76 -5.25 30.84
CA ILE A 479 62.29 -6.23 31.83
C ILE A 479 62.47 -7.67 31.34
N GLU A 480 62.13 -7.97 30.08
CA GLU A 480 62.31 -9.30 29.47
C GLU A 480 63.78 -9.71 29.42
N LYS A 481 64.69 -8.79 29.06
CA LYS A 481 66.14 -9.03 29.11
C LYS A 481 66.65 -9.27 30.53
N PHE A 482 66.13 -8.54 31.51
CA PHE A 482 66.45 -8.72 32.92
C PHE A 482 65.98 -10.10 33.44
N ASN A 483 64.75 -10.49 33.11
CA ASN A 483 64.20 -11.82 33.41
C ASN A 483 65.09 -12.94 32.83
N ALA A 484 65.40 -12.84 31.54
CA ALA A 484 66.25 -13.79 30.84
C ALA A 484 67.71 -13.84 31.34
N ALA A 485 68.19 -12.78 32.02
CA ALA A 485 69.53 -12.75 32.61
C ALA A 485 69.57 -13.27 34.05
N GLN A 486 68.62 -12.87 34.89
CA GLN A 486 68.69 -13.01 36.36
C GLN A 486 67.68 -14.01 36.96
N PHE A 487 66.68 -14.46 36.21
CA PHE A 487 65.57 -15.29 36.70
C PHE A 487 65.20 -16.43 35.74
N LYS A 488 66.19 -17.01 35.04
CA LYS A 488 66.00 -18.09 34.05
C LYS A 488 65.21 -19.31 34.58
N ASP A 489 65.37 -19.62 35.86
CA ASP A 489 64.74 -20.77 36.51
C ASP A 489 63.26 -20.50 36.86
N LEU A 490 62.80 -19.24 36.76
CA LEU A 490 61.41 -18.83 36.96
C LEU A 490 60.73 -18.62 35.60
N LYS A 491 59.54 -19.21 35.42
CA LYS A 491 58.72 -19.07 34.19
C LYS A 491 57.93 -17.75 34.18
N LEU A 492 58.66 -16.64 34.33
CA LEU A 492 58.08 -15.30 34.42
C LEU A 492 57.49 -14.85 33.08
N ASN A 493 56.29 -14.26 33.12
CA ASN A 493 55.62 -13.70 31.95
C ASN A 493 55.52 -12.18 32.07
N THR A 494 55.96 -11.45 31.03
CA THR A 494 55.85 -9.98 30.97
C THR A 494 54.67 -9.60 30.08
N THR A 495 53.77 -8.74 30.59
CA THR A 495 52.57 -8.30 29.86
C THR A 495 52.35 -6.79 30.03
N ASN A 496 51.81 -6.14 29.00
CA ASN A 496 51.52 -4.71 28.99
C ASN A 496 50.01 -4.49 28.93
N ILE A 497 49.46 -3.61 29.78
CA ILE A 497 48.02 -3.32 29.85
C ILE A 497 47.81 -1.81 30.01
N ILE A 498 46.82 -1.25 29.31
CA ILE A 498 46.37 0.13 29.52
C ILE A 498 45.62 0.19 30.85
N PHE A 499 46.09 0.99 31.81
CA PHE A 499 45.48 1.06 33.14
C PHE A 499 44.28 2.01 33.15
N ASN A 500 44.47 3.21 32.59
CA ASN A 500 43.44 4.21 32.33
C ASN A 500 43.91 5.10 31.15
N GLU A 501 43.20 6.18 30.85
CA GLU A 501 43.54 7.09 29.74
C GLU A 501 44.94 7.70 29.84
N GLU A 502 45.48 7.88 31.06
CA GLU A 502 46.77 8.52 31.31
C GLU A 502 47.93 7.55 31.57
N LYS A 503 47.66 6.32 32.04
CA LYS A 503 48.66 5.39 32.57
C LYS A 503 48.64 4.04 31.87
N THR A 504 49.83 3.52 31.61
CA THR A 504 50.07 2.15 31.14
C THR A 504 50.85 1.40 32.22
N ILE A 505 50.56 0.10 32.36
CA ILE A 505 51.29 -0.79 33.26
C ILE A 505 51.98 -1.93 32.51
N THR A 506 53.19 -2.26 32.96
CA THR A 506 53.92 -3.47 32.59
C THR A 506 53.99 -4.38 33.81
N ILE A 507 53.62 -5.64 33.65
CA ILE A 507 53.41 -6.61 34.73
C ILE A 507 54.31 -7.82 34.49
N VAL A 508 55.04 -8.25 35.51
CA VAL A 508 55.77 -9.52 35.54
C VAL A 508 55.05 -10.46 36.49
N SER A 509 54.48 -11.52 35.94
CA SER A 509 53.66 -12.51 36.65
C SER A 509 54.45 -13.77 37.00
N GLU A 510 53.87 -14.60 37.87
CA GLU A 510 54.39 -15.91 38.31
C GLU A 510 55.63 -15.84 39.23
N LEU A 511 55.75 -14.78 40.04
CA LEU A 511 56.69 -14.75 41.17
C LEU A 511 56.10 -15.62 42.31
N PRO A 512 56.79 -16.67 42.80
CA PRO A 512 56.14 -17.73 43.58
C PRO A 512 55.78 -17.35 45.02
N SER A 513 56.35 -16.29 45.57
CA SER A 513 56.13 -15.86 46.96
C SER A 513 56.46 -14.38 47.17
N GLN A 514 56.04 -13.82 48.29
CA GLN A 514 56.38 -12.44 48.71
C GLN A 514 57.89 -12.22 48.73
N ALA A 515 58.67 -13.16 49.27
CA ALA A 515 60.13 -13.06 49.34
C ALA A 515 60.78 -13.07 47.94
N ALA A 516 60.29 -13.91 47.02
CA ALA A 516 60.76 -13.93 45.64
C ALA A 516 60.41 -12.62 44.91
N ALA A 517 59.23 -12.06 45.15
CA ALA A 517 58.80 -10.80 44.56
C ALA A 517 59.59 -9.60 45.09
N LEU A 518 59.85 -9.53 46.40
CA LEU A 518 60.71 -8.49 46.98
C LEU A 518 62.16 -8.60 46.46
N SER A 519 62.73 -9.82 46.40
CA SER A 519 64.06 -10.02 45.81
C SER A 519 64.11 -9.60 44.33
N TYR A 520 63.03 -9.81 43.58
CA TYR A 520 62.89 -9.32 42.21
C TYR A 520 62.87 -7.79 42.16
N PHE A 521 62.05 -7.17 43.01
CA PHE A 521 61.90 -5.71 43.14
C PHE A 521 63.22 -5.01 43.47
N ASP A 522 63.96 -5.51 44.48
CA ASP A 522 65.24 -4.95 44.90
C ASP A 522 66.30 -5.05 43.79
N LYS A 523 66.39 -6.20 43.12
CA LYS A 523 67.30 -6.37 41.97
C LYS A 523 66.92 -5.46 40.80
N PHE A 524 65.63 -5.25 40.53
CA PHE A 524 65.17 -4.31 39.51
C PHE A 524 65.58 -2.88 39.84
N LEU A 525 65.37 -2.44 41.10
CA LEU A 525 65.78 -1.10 41.54
C LEU A 525 67.29 -0.89 41.49
N ALA A 526 68.09 -1.91 41.80
CA ALA A 526 69.55 -1.83 41.77
C ALA A 526 70.15 -1.86 40.35
N GLN A 527 69.58 -2.67 39.44
CA GLN A 527 70.24 -3.00 38.16
C GLN A 527 69.56 -2.38 36.93
N ILE A 528 68.26 -2.11 36.98
CA ILE A 528 67.45 -1.75 35.81
C ILE A 528 66.87 -0.34 35.92
N ALA A 529 66.31 0.03 37.07
CA ALA A 529 65.76 1.37 37.32
C ALA A 529 66.73 2.55 37.06
N PRO A 530 68.06 2.45 37.33
CA PRO A 530 69.00 3.53 37.01
C PRO A 530 69.32 3.65 35.51
N GLY A 531 68.98 2.64 34.72
CA GLY A 531 69.24 2.57 33.28
C GLY A 531 68.10 3.14 32.43
N LYS A 532 68.36 3.29 31.12
CA LYS A 532 67.30 3.62 30.15
C LYS A 532 66.41 2.38 29.90
N PRO A 533 65.08 2.53 29.75
CA PRO A 533 64.34 3.80 29.65
C PRO A 533 64.05 4.47 31.01
N PHE A 534 64.08 3.73 32.12
CA PHE A 534 63.55 4.16 33.41
C PHE A 534 64.13 5.48 33.94
N SER A 535 65.43 5.71 33.80
CA SER A 535 66.09 6.96 34.25
C SER A 535 65.66 8.24 33.50
N ASN A 536 64.98 8.12 32.36
CA ASN A 536 64.49 9.26 31.59
C ASN A 536 63.06 9.70 31.95
N TYR A 537 62.28 8.89 32.70
CA TYR A 537 60.84 9.08 32.87
C TYR A 537 60.38 8.84 34.31
N LYS A 538 59.26 9.45 34.71
CA LYS A 538 58.63 9.15 36.00
C LYS A 538 57.86 7.85 35.89
N PHE A 539 58.22 6.88 36.72
CA PHE A 539 57.51 5.61 36.87
C PHE A 539 57.32 5.29 38.36
N TYR A 540 56.36 4.42 38.64
CA TYR A 540 56.17 3.78 39.93
C TYR A 540 56.39 2.28 39.77
N SER A 541 56.97 1.62 40.76
CA SER A 541 57.09 0.16 40.78
C SER A 541 56.69 -0.38 42.14
N PHE A 542 56.04 -1.54 42.17
CA PHE A 542 55.66 -2.24 43.41
C PHE A 542 55.44 -3.73 43.16
N VAL A 543 55.26 -4.50 44.23
CA VAL A 543 54.84 -5.91 44.19
C VAL A 543 53.49 -6.07 44.87
N ILE A 544 52.67 -6.99 44.38
CA ILE A 544 51.29 -7.20 44.82
C ILE A 544 50.89 -8.66 44.62
N THR A 545 50.07 -9.24 45.50
CA THR A 545 49.54 -10.59 45.30
C THR A 545 48.66 -10.65 44.04
N LYS A 546 48.59 -11.80 43.39
CA LYS A 546 47.79 -12.01 42.16
C LYS A 546 46.31 -11.61 42.34
N ASP A 547 45.76 -11.83 43.53
CA ASP A 547 44.37 -11.47 43.86
C ASP A 547 44.19 -9.97 44.14
N ASN A 548 45.11 -9.35 44.89
CA ASN A 548 45.09 -7.91 45.11
C ASN A 548 45.34 -7.12 43.81
N PHE A 549 46.07 -7.69 42.85
CA PHE A 549 46.22 -7.10 41.52
C PHE A 549 44.87 -6.98 40.78
N GLN A 550 43.99 -7.99 40.89
CA GLN A 550 42.64 -7.91 40.30
C GLN A 550 41.80 -6.79 40.94
N ILE A 551 41.90 -6.64 42.27
CA ILE A 551 41.25 -5.55 43.01
C ILE A 551 41.80 -4.21 42.54
N PHE A 552 43.12 -4.03 42.51
CA PHE A 552 43.80 -2.82 42.04
C PHE A 552 43.41 -2.43 40.61
N TYR A 553 43.44 -3.39 39.68
CA TYR A 553 43.14 -3.14 38.27
C TYR A 553 41.67 -2.80 38.01
N ARG A 554 40.73 -3.41 38.76
CA ARG A 554 39.30 -3.10 38.68
C ARG A 554 38.97 -1.74 39.29
N THR A 555 39.48 -1.46 40.49
CA THR A 555 39.17 -0.23 41.25
C THR A 555 39.95 1.01 40.79
N LYS A 556 40.95 0.82 39.91
CA LYS A 556 41.89 1.87 39.47
C LYS A 556 42.61 2.57 40.63
N ALA A 557 42.93 1.80 41.68
CA ALA A 557 43.47 2.26 42.96
C ALA A 557 44.95 2.68 42.91
N LEU A 558 45.27 3.70 42.11
CA LEU A 558 46.49 4.49 42.23
C LEU A 558 46.16 5.73 43.07
N GLY A 559 46.61 5.72 44.33
CA GLY A 559 46.53 6.84 45.27
C GLY A 559 47.81 7.67 45.27
#